data_AF-A0A1Q9UPN9-F1
#
_entry.id   AF-A0A1Q9UPN9-F1
#
_cell.length_a   1.000
_cell.length_b   1.000
_cell.length_c   1.000
_cell.angle_alpha   90.00
_cell.angle_beta   90.00
_cell.angle_gamma   90.00
#
_symmetry.space_group_name_H-M   'P 1'
#
loop_
_entity.id
_entity.type
_entity.pdbx_description
1 polymer ?
#
loop_
_entity_poly.entity_id
_entity_poly.type
_entity_poly.pdbx_seq_one_letter_code
_entity_poly.pdbx_strand_id
1 'polypeptide(L)'
;MIGAVIIVGVVAGVVALGAVLAWAVARRDLPGTPEAVGTQSAQGLPAGPVGPGEVRSLRFDQALRGYRMEQVDGTLERLALELTERDAEIARLRGEEGPPTIDDDRGSDAAHRRQ
;
A
#
# COMPACT_ATOMS: atom_id res chain seq x y z
N MET A 1 -57.16 -17.45 -1.69
CA MET A 1 -56.27 -16.89 -2.74
C MET A 1 -55.93 -15.43 -2.49
N ILE A 2 -56.91 -14.51 -2.47
CA ILE A 2 -56.68 -13.06 -2.28
C ILE A 2 -55.91 -12.74 -0.99
N GLY A 3 -56.29 -13.33 0.16
CA GLY A 3 -55.57 -13.13 1.42
C GLY A 3 -54.11 -13.59 1.39
N ALA A 4 -53.82 -14.72 0.74
CA ALA A 4 -52.45 -15.21 0.56
C ALA A 4 -51.63 -14.28 -0.34
N VAL A 5 -52.25 -13.73 -1.40
CA VAL A 5 -51.62 -12.74 -2.28
C VAL A 5 -51.31 -11.44 -1.53
N ILE A 6 -52.22 -10.98 -0.67
CA ILE A 6 -51.99 -9.80 0.18
C ILE A 6 -50.84 -10.06 1.16
N ILE A 7 -50.81 -11.21 1.83
CA ILE A 7 -49.73 -11.57 2.76
C ILE A 7 -48.39 -11.62 2.03
N VAL A 8 -48.31 -12.29 0.87
CA VAL A 8 -47.08 -12.36 0.07
C VAL A 8 -46.65 -10.97 -0.39
N GLY A 9 -47.59 -10.11 -0.81
CA GLY A 9 -47.29 -8.73 -1.20
C GLY A 9 -46.75 -7.89 -0.04
N VAL A 10 -47.33 -8.01 1.15
CA VAL A 10 -46.86 -7.31 2.35
C VAL A 10 -45.46 -7.81 2.75
N VAL A 11 -45.23 -9.12 2.76
CA VAL A 11 -43.93 -9.71 3.06
C VAL A 11 -42.87 -9.25 2.05
N ALA A 12 -43.18 -9.29 0.76
CA ALA A 12 -42.27 -8.81 -0.29
C ALA A 12 -41.97 -7.31 -0.13
N GLY A 13 -42.97 -6.49 0.21
CA GLY A 13 -42.79 -5.07 0.47
C GLY A 13 -41.89 -4.79 1.67
N VAL A 14 -42.06 -5.53 2.77
CA VAL A 14 -41.21 -5.41 3.97
C VAL A 14 -39.77 -5.80 3.67
N VAL A 15 -39.56 -6.91 2.94
CA VAL A 15 -38.23 -7.36 2.53
C VAL A 15 -37.56 -6.34 1.61
N ALA A 16 -38.29 -5.83 0.62
CA ALA A 16 -37.78 -4.81 -0.30
C ALA A 16 -37.42 -3.51 0.43
N LEU A 17 -38.27 -3.06 1.36
CA LEU A 17 -38.00 -1.89 2.20
C LEU A 17 -36.76 -2.11 3.07
N GLY A 18 -36.62 -3.29 3.68
CA GLY A 18 -35.43 -3.66 4.45
C GLY A 18 -34.15 -3.66 3.61
N ALA A 19 -34.21 -4.19 2.39
CA ALA A 19 -33.08 -4.19 1.46
C ALA A 19 -32.68 -2.77 1.01
N VAL A 20 -33.66 -1.90 0.72
CA VAL A 20 -33.42 -0.50 0.35
C VAL A 20 -32.84 0.29 1.53
N LEU A 21 -33.33 0.07 2.74
CA LEU A 21 -32.79 0.70 3.95
C LEU A 21 -31.35 0.22 4.23
N ALA A 22 -31.08 -1.07 4.11
CA ALA A 22 -29.73 -1.63 4.27
C ALA A 22 -28.76 -1.05 3.23
N TRP A 23 -29.18 -0.96 1.97
CA TRP A 23 -28.40 -0.35 0.90
C TRP A 23 -28.16 1.15 1.15
N ALA A 24 -29.18 1.88 1.62
CA ALA A 24 -29.05 3.30 1.96
C ALA A 24 -28.09 3.53 3.13
N VAL A 25 -28.09 2.65 4.15
CA VAL A 25 -27.14 2.70 5.27
C VAL A 25 -25.73 2.37 4.79
N ALA A 26 -25.56 1.35 3.95
CA ALA A 26 -24.26 1.01 3.37
C ALA A 26 -23.67 2.11 2.48
N ARG A 27 -24.52 2.97 1.90
CA ARG A 27 -24.11 4.08 1.03
C ARG A 27 -23.94 5.41 1.75
N ARG A 28 -24.36 5.51 3.02
CA ARG A 28 -24.03 6.67 3.85
C ARG A 28 -22.69 6.37 4.51
N ASP A 29 -21.68 7.16 4.19
CA ASP A 29 -20.46 7.24 4.98
C ASP A 29 -20.81 7.72 6.40
N LEU A 30 -21.19 6.78 7.26
CA LEU A 30 -21.36 7.03 8.68
C LEU A 30 -19.96 7.24 9.27
N PRO A 31 -19.71 8.35 9.99
CA PRO A 31 -18.46 8.54 10.71
C PRO A 31 -18.37 7.47 11.82
N GLY A 32 -17.65 6.38 11.57
CA GLY A 32 -17.19 5.46 12.61
C GLY A 32 -17.72 4.02 12.60
N THR A 33 -18.37 3.52 11.55
CA THR A 33 -18.67 2.07 11.43
C THR A 33 -17.69 1.41 10.46
N PRO A 34 -16.88 0.45 10.91
CA PRO A 34 -15.76 0.05 10.06
C PRO A 34 -16.00 -1.20 9.20
N GLU A 35 -15.20 -1.33 8.13
CA GLU A 35 -15.33 -2.36 7.10
C GLU A 35 -14.87 -3.76 7.56
N ALA A 36 -15.48 -4.77 6.94
CA ALA A 36 -15.18 -6.18 7.16
C ALA A 36 -13.71 -6.48 6.85
N VAL A 37 -13.00 -7.04 7.83
CA VAL A 37 -11.64 -7.57 7.68
C VAL A 37 -11.61 -8.66 6.61
N GLY A 38 -11.16 -8.29 5.42
CA GLY A 38 -10.88 -9.21 4.32
C GLY A 38 -9.76 -10.19 4.70
N THR A 39 -9.88 -11.42 4.21
CA THR A 39 -9.00 -12.57 4.47
C THR A 39 -7.64 -12.49 3.76
N GLN A 40 -6.94 -11.36 3.82
CA GLN A 40 -5.53 -11.30 3.41
C GLN A 40 -4.68 -11.49 4.66
N SER A 41 -3.82 -12.50 4.67
CA SER A 41 -2.85 -12.64 5.76
C SER A 41 -1.88 -11.48 5.69
N ALA A 42 -1.80 -10.67 6.75
CA ALA A 42 -0.73 -9.69 6.94
C ALA A 42 0.63 -10.33 6.62
N GLN A 43 1.21 -9.97 5.47
CA GLN A 43 2.51 -10.46 5.06
C GLN A 43 3.55 -9.62 5.78
N GLY A 44 3.95 -10.10 6.96
CA GLY A 44 4.92 -9.44 7.83
C GLY A 44 6.31 -9.38 7.21
N LEU A 45 7.17 -8.55 7.79
CA LEU A 45 8.57 -8.44 7.37
C LEU A 45 9.31 -9.79 7.46
N PRO A 46 10.19 -10.10 6.50
CA PRO A 46 11.07 -11.25 6.60
C PRO A 46 12.00 -11.10 7.80
N ALA A 47 12.37 -12.22 8.42
CA ALA A 47 13.33 -12.21 9.51
C ALA A 47 14.72 -11.80 8.99
N GLY A 48 15.28 -10.72 9.52
CA GLY A 48 16.61 -10.23 9.13
C GLY A 48 16.70 -8.71 9.02
N PRO A 49 17.77 -8.19 8.38
CA PRO A 49 17.89 -6.78 8.05
C PRO A 49 16.72 -6.32 7.19
N VAL A 50 16.18 -5.14 7.48
CA VAL A 50 15.04 -4.56 6.77
C VAL A 50 15.54 -3.49 5.82
N GLY A 51 15.38 -3.73 4.53
CA GLY A 51 15.72 -2.75 3.50
C GLY A 51 14.51 -1.91 3.04
N PRO A 52 14.74 -0.88 2.21
CA PRO A 52 13.69 -0.02 1.67
C PRO A 52 12.62 -0.77 0.85
N GLY A 53 13.03 -1.81 0.13
CA GLY A 53 12.12 -2.62 -0.69
C GLY A 53 11.17 -3.45 0.15
N GLU A 54 11.67 -4.04 1.24
CA GLU A 54 10.89 -4.83 2.18
C GLU A 54 9.83 -3.97 2.88
N VAL A 55 10.18 -2.74 3.30
CA VAL A 55 9.22 -1.79 3.89
C VAL A 55 8.10 -1.44 2.90
N ARG A 56 8.41 -1.21 1.63
CA ARG A 56 7.41 -0.91 0.58
C ARG A 56 6.50 -2.10 0.26
N SER A 57 6.98 -3.31 0.48
CA SER A 57 6.23 -4.54 0.23
C SER A 57 5.23 -4.89 1.34
N LEU A 58 5.29 -4.21 2.48
CA LEU A 58 4.41 -4.45 3.63
C LEU A 58 2.94 -4.27 3.28
N ARG A 59 2.11 -5.19 3.76
CA ARG A 59 0.64 -5.12 3.65
C ARG A 59 0.04 -5.35 5.02
N PHE A 60 -0.69 -4.35 5.50
CA PHE A 60 -1.37 -4.37 6.78
C PHE A 60 -2.86 -4.62 6.58
N ASP A 61 -3.45 -5.39 7.50
CA ASP A 61 -4.88 -5.63 7.52
C ASP A 61 -5.63 -4.38 7.98
N GLN A 62 -6.78 -4.12 7.37
CA GLN A 62 -7.60 -2.96 7.71
C GLN A 62 -8.38 -3.23 9.00
N ALA A 63 -8.07 -2.49 10.07
CA ALA A 63 -8.75 -2.64 11.36
C ALA A 63 -9.87 -1.62 11.56
N LEU A 64 -10.93 -2.09 12.22
CA LEU A 64 -12.16 -1.35 12.44
C LEU A 64 -11.94 0.01 13.20
N ARG A 65 -11.00 0.05 14.13
CA ARG A 65 -10.40 1.31 14.61
C ARG A 65 -8.90 1.22 14.36
N GLY A 66 -8.47 1.81 13.26
CA GLY A 66 -7.07 1.81 12.81
C GLY A 66 -6.51 3.21 12.66
N TYR A 67 -5.19 3.29 12.54
CA TYR A 67 -4.52 4.47 12.00
C TYR A 67 -5.02 4.76 10.58
N ARG A 68 -5.01 6.03 10.15
CA ARG A 68 -5.37 6.41 8.77
C ARG A 68 -4.34 5.79 7.82
N MET A 69 -4.78 5.01 6.83
CA MET A 69 -3.85 4.36 5.90
C MET A 69 -3.00 5.38 5.14
N GLU A 70 -3.54 6.55 4.75
CA GLU A 70 -2.72 7.56 4.08
C GLU A 70 -1.58 8.09 4.97
N GLN A 71 -1.82 8.21 6.28
CA GLN A 71 -0.81 8.64 7.24
C GLN A 71 0.25 7.57 7.47
N VAL A 72 -0.18 6.30 7.55
CA VAL A 72 0.73 5.16 7.69
C VAL A 72 1.59 5.03 6.44
N ASP A 73 0.97 5.04 5.25
CA ASP A 73 1.66 4.94 3.96
C ASP A 73 2.65 6.09 3.77
N GLY A 74 2.26 7.32 4.09
CA GLY A 74 3.18 8.46 4.03
C GLY A 74 4.36 8.34 4.99
N THR A 75 4.13 7.78 6.19
CA THR A 75 5.20 7.54 7.17
C THR A 75 6.13 6.41 6.70
N LEU A 76 5.58 5.35 6.12
CA LEU A 76 6.35 4.22 5.60
C LEU A 76 7.17 4.61 4.36
N GLU A 77 6.65 5.44 3.47
CA GLU A 77 7.41 5.93 2.31
C GLU A 77 8.57 6.81 2.77
N ARG A 78 8.33 7.71 3.73
CA ARG A 78 9.40 8.51 4.33
C ARG A 78 10.46 7.62 5.00
N LEU A 79 10.03 6.59 5.73
CA LEU A 79 10.95 5.63 6.35
C LEU A 79 11.78 4.88 5.29
N ALA A 80 11.17 4.46 4.18
CA ALA A 80 11.88 3.80 3.09
C ALA A 80 12.93 4.72 2.44
N LEU A 81 12.63 6.01 2.31
CA LEU A 81 13.59 7.00 1.81
C LEU A 81 14.76 7.16 2.79
N GLU A 82 14.49 7.34 4.08
CA GLU A 82 15.53 7.48 5.10
C GLU A 82 16.41 6.22 5.20
N LEU A 83 15.83 5.02 5.03
CA LEU A 83 16.60 3.78 4.95
C LEU A 83 17.52 3.77 3.72
N THR A 84 17.04 4.23 2.57
CA THR A 84 17.85 4.31 1.33
C THR A 84 19.06 5.22 1.53
N GLU A 85 18.87 6.39 2.13
CA GLU A 85 19.94 7.33 2.44
C GLU A 85 20.95 6.75 3.44
N ARG A 86 20.46 6.08 4.49
CA ARG A 86 21.32 5.43 5.49
C ARG A 86 22.12 4.29 4.90
N ASP A 87 21.51 3.47 4.04
CA ASP A 87 22.19 2.35 3.39
C ASP A 87 23.28 2.85 2.44
N ALA A 88 23.03 3.93 1.69
CA ALA A 88 24.05 4.58 0.86
C ALA A 88 25.21 5.15 1.71
N GLU A 89 24.91 5.81 2.82
CA GLU A 89 25.93 6.32 3.74
C GLU A 89 26.76 5.19 4.36
N ILE A 90 26.11 4.08 4.74
CA ILE A 90 26.79 2.90 5.27
C ILE A 90 27.68 2.27 4.20
N ALA A 91 27.22 2.14 2.95
CA ALA A 91 28.02 1.61 1.85
C ALA A 91 29.27 2.48 1.60
N ARG A 92 29.11 3.80 1.65
CA ARG A 92 30.21 4.77 1.56
C ARG A 92 31.21 4.59 2.70
N LEU A 93 30.74 4.50 3.94
CA LEU A 93 31.59 4.32 5.12
C LEU A 93 32.28 2.95 5.15
N ARG A 94 31.65 1.91 4.61
CA ARG A 94 32.24 0.58 4.44
C ARG A 94 33.25 0.49 3.30
N GLY A 95 33.35 1.53 2.47
CA GLY A 95 34.24 1.55 1.30
C GLY A 95 33.78 0.62 0.18
N GLU A 96 32.49 0.27 0.16
CA GLU A 96 31.88 -0.58 -0.87
C GLU A 96 31.58 0.22 -2.15
N GLU A 97 31.45 1.54 -2.04
CA GLU A 97 31.37 2.46 -3.17
C GLU A 97 32.80 2.86 -3.59
N GLY A 98 33.39 2.03 -4.44
CA GLY A 98 34.68 2.30 -5.05
C GLY A 98 34.66 3.65 -5.79
N PRO A 99 35.79 4.39 -5.81
CA PRO A 99 35.86 5.71 -6.43
C PRO A 99 35.29 5.66 -7.85
N PRO A 100 34.58 6.70 -8.31
CA PRO A 100 34.06 6.75 -9.68
C PRO A 100 35.24 6.45 -10.60
N THR A 101 35.19 5.29 -11.26
CA THR A 101 36.10 4.97 -12.33
C THR A 101 35.79 5.99 -13.40
N ILE A 102 36.59 7.06 -13.43
CA ILE A 102 36.67 7.97 -14.56
C ILE A 102 37.11 7.07 -15.69
N ASP A 103 36.13 6.57 -16.45
CA ASP A 103 36.39 5.86 -17.68
C ASP A 103 37.01 6.93 -18.60
N ASP A 104 38.33 6.86 -18.72
CA ASP A 104 39.15 7.79 -19.47
C ASP A 104 38.92 7.56 -20.97
N ASP A 105 37.71 7.85 -21.46
CA ASP A 105 37.37 7.86 -22.88
C ASP A 105 37.98 9.08 -23.61
N ARG A 106 38.80 9.88 -22.91
CA ARG A 106 39.61 10.97 -23.46
C ARG A 106 40.85 10.51 -24.25
N GLY A 107 41.07 9.20 -24.38
CA GLY A 107 42.21 8.62 -25.10
C GLY A 107 42.01 8.41 -26.61
N SER A 108 40.78 8.24 -27.10
CA SER A 108 40.56 7.79 -28.49
C SER A 108 40.56 8.93 -29.52
N ASP A 109 40.26 10.16 -29.11
CA ASP A 109 40.08 11.29 -30.05
C ASP A 109 41.40 12.00 -30.43
N ALA A 110 42.48 11.75 -29.68
CA ALA A 110 43.80 12.30 -29.97
C ALA A 110 44.60 11.51 -31.03
N ALA A 111 44.19 10.27 -31.33
CA ALA A 111 44.88 9.40 -32.27
C ALA A 111 44.50 9.65 -33.75
N HIS A 112 43.34 10.28 -34.02
CA HIS A 112 42.86 10.47 -35.41
C HIS A 112 43.23 11.83 -36.03
N ARG A 113 43.81 12.76 -35.26
CA ARG A 113 44.13 14.13 -35.74
C ARG A 113 45.57 14.31 -36.23
N ARG A 114 46.31 13.22 -36.43
CA ARG A 114 47.70 13.22 -36.94
C ARG A 114 47.88 12.31 -38.16
N GLN A 115 47.00 12.42 -39.14
CA GLN A 115 47.25 11.86 -40.48
C GLN A 115 46.82 12.86 -41.55
#